data_AF-A0A8C4L9D1-F1
#
_entry.id   AF-A0A8C4L9D1-F1
#
_cell.length_a   1.000
_cell.length_b   1.000
_cell.length_c   1.000
_cell.angle_alpha   90.00
_cell.angle_beta   90.00
_cell.angle_gamma   90.00
#
_symmetry.space_group_name_H-M   'P 1'
#
loop_
_entity.id
_entity.type
_entity.pdbx_description
1 polymer ?
#
loop_
_entity_poly.entity_id
_entity_poly.type
_entity_poly.pdbx_seq_one_letter_code
_entity_poly.pdbx_strand_id
1 'polypeptide(L)'
;LSCDLHGSWEKITGHNSPLFSLRGLCFSYLQAYAMNSWRKLGAPPEKLLMGLPTYGHPFRLLRASKTGLQAEAVEPAFPGKYIKQAGFLAYYEVTGIGASKHWIDYQYIPYAYKGKEWVGYDDAISFSYKNILGVPWCGHWTWMMSGALSMVWALSPLSMC
;
A
#
# COMPACT_ATOMS: atom_id res chain seq x y z
N LEU A 1 5.59 -11.07 -1.85
CA LEU A 1 5.62 -9.59 -1.95
C LEU A 1 4.77 -9.06 -0.79
N SER A 2 5.12 -7.92 -0.19
CA SER A 2 4.36 -7.34 0.94
C SER A 2 3.38 -6.23 0.50
N CYS A 3 3.17 -6.09 -0.80
CA CYS A 3 2.18 -5.23 -1.45
C CYS A 3 1.11 -6.09 -2.16
N ASP A 4 0.12 -5.44 -2.76
CA ASP A 4 -1.02 -6.07 -3.44
C ASP A 4 -1.88 -6.91 -2.49
N LEU A 5 -1.99 -6.47 -1.23
CA LEU A 5 -2.73 -7.19 -0.18
C LEU A 5 -4.25 -7.01 -0.33
N HIS A 6 -4.66 -5.85 -0.85
CA HIS A 6 -6.03 -5.54 -1.20
C HIS A 6 -6.07 -4.85 -2.57
N GLY A 7 -7.11 -5.14 -3.35
CA GLY A 7 -7.28 -4.55 -4.67
C GLY A 7 -8.64 -4.84 -5.26
N SER A 8 -8.84 -4.45 -6.52
CA SER A 8 -10.18 -4.41 -7.12
C SER A 8 -10.90 -5.75 -7.11
N TRP A 9 -10.15 -6.87 -7.09
CA TRP A 9 -10.66 -8.25 -6.97
C TRP A 9 -11.49 -8.53 -5.70
N GLU A 10 -11.52 -7.61 -4.75
CA GLU A 10 -12.36 -7.68 -3.55
C GLU A 10 -13.62 -6.80 -3.66
N LYS A 11 -14.69 -7.22 -2.99
CA LYS A 11 -15.96 -6.46 -2.94
C LYS A 11 -15.98 -5.37 -1.86
N ILE A 12 -14.87 -5.16 -1.17
CA ILE A 12 -14.72 -4.16 -0.11
C ILE A 12 -13.41 -3.42 -0.33
N THR A 13 -13.40 -2.13 -0.02
CA THR A 13 -12.18 -1.32 -0.07
C THR A 13 -11.16 -1.79 0.96
N GLY A 14 -9.92 -1.88 0.52
CA GLY A 14 -8.78 -2.22 1.36
C GLY A 14 -7.53 -1.50 0.88
N HIS A 15 -6.56 -1.34 1.77
CA HIS A 15 -5.33 -0.64 1.43
C HIS A 15 -4.33 -1.58 0.75
N ASN A 16 -3.59 -1.10 -0.26
CA ASN A 16 -2.63 -1.89 -1.01
C ASN A 16 -1.58 -2.60 -0.11
N SER A 17 -0.97 -1.86 0.84
CA SER A 17 0.10 -2.41 1.68
C SER A 17 0.08 -1.98 3.17
N PRO A 18 -0.97 -2.32 3.94
CA PRO A 18 -1.05 -1.97 5.36
C PRO A 18 0.06 -2.64 6.18
N LEU A 19 0.75 -1.86 7.02
CA LEU A 19 1.79 -2.39 7.91
C LEU A 19 1.18 -3.11 9.12
N PHE A 20 0.11 -2.54 9.69
CA PHE A 20 -0.61 -3.03 10.86
C PHE A 20 -2.10 -3.25 10.58
N SER A 21 -2.73 -4.16 11.33
CA SER A 21 -4.15 -4.46 11.15
C SER A 21 -5.06 -3.44 11.80
N LEU A 22 -6.31 -3.43 11.35
CA LEU A 22 -7.41 -3.00 12.22
C LEU A 22 -7.44 -3.92 13.45
N ARG A 23 -7.67 -3.38 14.65
CA ARG A 23 -7.91 -4.18 15.86
C ARG A 23 -9.07 -5.15 15.58
N GLY A 24 -8.79 -6.46 15.62
CA GLY A 24 -9.80 -7.52 15.48
C GLY A 24 -10.02 -8.09 14.07
N LEU A 25 -9.25 -7.68 13.05
CA LEU A 25 -9.32 -8.29 11.71
C LEU A 25 -8.15 -9.23 11.41
N CYS A 26 -8.36 -10.09 10.42
CA CYS A 26 -7.45 -11.16 9.99
C CYS A 26 -6.03 -10.64 9.75
N PHE A 27 -5.06 -11.22 10.45
CA PHE A 27 -3.65 -10.83 10.42
C PHE A 27 -2.93 -11.17 9.10
N SER A 28 -3.57 -11.92 8.20
CA SER A 28 -2.92 -12.49 7.00
C SER A 28 -2.59 -11.46 5.90
N TYR A 29 -3.25 -10.30 5.88
CA TYR A 29 -3.11 -9.29 4.84
C TYR A 29 -2.33 -8.07 5.34
N LEU A 30 -1.16 -8.30 5.93
CA LEU A 30 -0.27 -7.25 6.45
C LEU A 30 1.15 -7.44 5.99
N GLN A 31 1.87 -6.33 5.77
CA GLN A 31 3.30 -6.38 5.45
C GLN A 31 4.09 -7.08 6.55
N ALA A 32 3.83 -6.74 7.81
CA ALA A 32 4.52 -7.33 8.96
C ALA A 32 4.28 -8.85 9.05
N TYR A 33 3.08 -9.32 8.70
CA TYR A 33 2.77 -10.75 8.71
C TYR A 33 3.52 -11.50 7.61
N ALA A 34 3.55 -10.97 6.38
CA ALA A 34 4.31 -11.54 5.28
C ALA A 34 5.80 -11.66 5.61
N MET A 35 6.40 -10.59 6.15
CA MET A 35 7.82 -10.57 6.54
C MET A 35 8.13 -11.56 7.68
N ASN A 36 7.27 -11.60 8.71
CA ASN A 36 7.42 -12.56 9.81
C ASN A 36 7.27 -14.02 9.36
N SER A 37 6.45 -14.28 8.33
CA SER A 37 6.27 -15.62 7.78
C SER A 37 7.56 -16.12 7.12
N TRP A 38 8.22 -15.28 6.32
CA TRP A 38 9.54 -15.60 5.74
C TRP A 38 10.59 -15.86 6.81
N ARG A 39 10.62 -15.04 7.87
CA ARG A 39 11.53 -15.26 9.00
C ARG A 39 11.30 -16.60 9.69
N LYS A 40 10.03 -16.97 9.92
CA LYS A 40 9.66 -18.28 10.52
C LYS A 40 10.06 -19.45 9.62
N LEU A 41 10.13 -19.26 8.32
CA LEU A 41 10.62 -20.24 7.35
C LEU A 41 12.16 -20.28 7.24
N GLY A 42 12.88 -19.50 8.05
CA GLY A 42 14.35 -19.51 8.11
C GLY A 42 15.05 -18.47 7.21
N ALA A 43 14.31 -17.52 6.63
CA ALA A 43 14.94 -16.44 5.88
C ALA A 43 15.72 -15.51 6.83
N PRO A 44 17.02 -15.27 6.56
CA PRO A 44 17.81 -14.34 7.37
C PRO A 44 17.23 -12.92 7.29
N PRO A 45 17.00 -12.23 8.42
CA PRO A 45 16.43 -10.88 8.44
C PRO A 45 17.18 -9.88 7.57
N GLU A 46 18.49 -10.07 7.42
CA GLU A 46 19.37 -9.22 6.63
C GLU A 46 19.20 -9.36 5.11
N LYS A 47 18.51 -10.41 4.66
CA LYS A 47 18.17 -10.63 3.25
C LYS A 47 16.71 -10.32 2.94
N LEU A 48 15.93 -9.92 3.94
CA LEU A 48 14.53 -9.61 3.76
C LEU A 48 14.34 -8.14 3.38
N LEU A 49 13.73 -7.92 2.21
CA LEU A 49 13.39 -6.61 1.69
C LEU A 49 11.88 -6.38 1.79
N MET A 50 11.45 -5.32 2.49
CA MET A 50 10.04 -4.94 2.58
C MET A 50 9.62 -4.11 1.37
N GLY A 51 8.46 -4.43 0.77
CA GLY A 51 7.92 -3.73 -0.39
C GLY A 51 7.30 -2.39 -0.04
N LEU A 52 7.72 -1.35 -0.73
CA LEU A 52 7.15 -0.01 -0.66
C LEU A 52 6.53 0.35 -2.02
N PRO A 53 5.21 0.09 -2.22
CA PRO A 53 4.58 0.36 -3.50
C PRO A 53 4.42 1.87 -3.71
N THR A 54 4.83 2.38 -4.88
CA THR A 54 4.59 3.77 -5.30
C THR A 54 3.25 3.92 -6.04
N TYR A 55 2.32 3.01 -5.76
CA TYR A 55 1.03 2.88 -6.42
C TYR A 55 -0.04 2.37 -5.45
N GLY A 56 -1.29 2.56 -5.85
CA GLY A 56 -2.46 2.04 -5.15
C GLY A 56 -3.36 1.24 -6.08
N HIS A 57 -4.19 0.40 -5.48
CA HIS A 57 -5.28 -0.26 -6.18
C HIS A 57 -6.56 0.57 -5.98
N PRO A 58 -7.08 1.21 -7.04
CA PRO A 58 -8.34 1.91 -6.97
C PRO A 58 -9.53 0.94 -6.88
N PHE A 59 -10.57 1.41 -6.21
CA PHE A 59 -11.88 0.77 -6.06
C PHE A 59 -12.96 1.73 -6.55
N ARG A 60 -14.08 1.16 -7.00
CA ARG A 60 -15.31 1.92 -7.24
C ARG A 60 -16.30 1.62 -6.12
N LEU A 61 -16.59 2.60 -5.28
CA LEU A 61 -17.55 2.48 -4.19
C LEU A 61 -18.96 2.18 -4.71
N LEU A 62 -19.66 1.27 -4.04
CA LEU A 62 -21.08 1.02 -4.31
C LEU A 62 -21.90 2.29 -3.99
N ARG A 63 -21.63 2.89 -2.83
CA ARG A 63 -22.32 4.10 -2.32
C ARG A 63 -21.30 5.20 -2.04
N ALA A 64 -21.51 6.39 -2.64
CA ALA A 64 -20.64 7.55 -2.44
C ALA A 64 -20.66 8.10 -1.00
N SER A 65 -21.66 7.71 -0.19
CA SER A 65 -21.75 8.08 1.23
C SER A 65 -20.93 7.17 2.16
N LYS A 66 -20.32 6.10 1.64
CA LYS A 66 -19.50 5.16 2.40
C LYS A 66 -18.09 5.14 1.79
N THR A 67 -17.17 5.89 2.37
CA THR A 67 -15.85 6.19 1.79
C THR A 67 -14.67 5.74 2.65
N GLY A 68 -14.93 5.12 3.81
CA GLY A 68 -13.89 4.58 4.67
C GLY A 68 -13.37 3.23 4.17
N LEU A 69 -12.39 2.68 4.90
CA LEU A 69 -11.96 1.29 4.72
C LEU A 69 -13.14 0.32 4.90
N GLN A 70 -13.07 -0.82 4.21
CA GLN A 70 -14.10 -1.87 4.18
C GLN A 70 -15.46 -1.40 3.66
N ALA A 71 -15.55 -0.21 3.05
CA ALA A 71 -16.73 0.19 2.31
C ALA A 71 -16.96 -0.72 1.10
N GLU A 72 -18.22 -1.06 0.82
CA GLU A 72 -18.59 -1.90 -0.31
C GLU A 72 -18.14 -1.28 -1.64
N ALA A 73 -17.53 -2.11 -2.49
CA ALA A 73 -17.00 -1.76 -3.78
C ALA A 73 -17.59 -2.65 -4.90
N VAL A 74 -17.55 -2.14 -6.12
CA VAL A 74 -17.96 -2.80 -7.36
C VAL A 74 -16.82 -2.77 -8.37
N GLU A 75 -16.81 -3.77 -9.25
CA GLU A 75 -15.78 -3.96 -10.28
C GLU A 75 -16.09 -3.20 -11.57
N PRO A 76 -15.08 -2.80 -12.38
CA PRO A 76 -13.72 -2.41 -12.01
C PRO A 76 -13.62 -0.89 -11.77
N ALA A 77 -12.57 -0.46 -11.08
CA ALA A 77 -12.22 0.95 -10.98
C ALA A 77 -11.68 1.50 -12.31
N PHE A 78 -11.89 2.80 -12.57
CA PHE A 78 -11.48 3.43 -13.82
C PHE A 78 -9.95 3.43 -13.99
N PRO A 79 -9.45 3.22 -15.22
CA PRO A 79 -8.03 3.31 -15.49
C PRO A 79 -7.53 4.75 -15.31
N GLY A 80 -6.32 4.89 -14.76
CA GLY A 80 -5.65 6.18 -14.63
C GLY A 80 -5.40 6.85 -15.98
N LYS A 81 -5.30 8.20 -15.97
CA LYS A 81 -5.10 9.01 -17.17
C LYS A 81 -3.82 8.65 -17.93
N TYR A 82 -2.76 8.29 -17.22
CA TYR A 82 -1.43 8.09 -17.77
C TYR A 82 -1.11 6.60 -17.90
N ILE A 83 -1.32 5.81 -16.85
CA ILE A 83 -1.00 4.36 -16.86
C ILE A 83 -2.01 3.60 -17.72
N LYS A 84 -3.27 4.05 -17.79
CA LYS A 84 -4.34 3.45 -18.59
C LYS A 84 -4.61 1.96 -18.26
N GLN A 85 -4.18 1.50 -17.10
CA GLN A 85 -4.43 0.15 -16.59
C GLN A 85 -5.54 0.21 -15.54
N ALA A 86 -6.61 -0.54 -15.75
CA ALA A 86 -7.68 -0.64 -14.77
C ALA A 86 -7.18 -1.37 -13.51
N GLY A 87 -7.66 -0.96 -12.34
CA GLY A 87 -7.23 -1.54 -11.06
C GLY A 87 -5.84 -1.12 -10.61
N PHE A 88 -5.23 -0.10 -11.23
CA PHE A 88 -3.92 0.42 -10.84
C PHE A 88 -3.84 1.95 -11.00
N LEU A 89 -3.31 2.66 -10.00
CA LEU A 89 -2.98 4.08 -10.08
C LEU A 89 -1.60 4.34 -9.49
N ALA A 90 -0.72 5.02 -10.22
CA ALA A 90 0.53 5.51 -9.64
C ALA A 90 0.29 6.67 -8.68
N TYR A 91 1.21 6.87 -7.75
CA TYR A 91 1.17 7.98 -6.77
C TYR A 91 0.85 9.33 -7.41
N TYR A 92 1.50 9.67 -8.53
CA TYR A 92 1.28 10.95 -9.21
C TYR A 92 -0.13 11.06 -9.82
N GLU A 93 -0.74 9.94 -10.21
CA GLU A 93 -2.13 9.91 -10.69
C GLU A 93 -3.10 10.11 -9.53
N VAL A 94 -2.82 9.49 -8.37
CA VAL A 94 -3.60 9.68 -7.14
C VAL A 94 -3.57 11.13 -6.66
N THR A 95 -2.42 11.81 -6.76
CA THR A 95 -2.36 13.25 -6.44
C THR A 95 -3.05 14.12 -7.51
N GLY A 96 -3.13 13.64 -8.75
CA GLY A 96 -3.68 14.37 -9.89
C GLY A 96 -5.21 14.32 -10.03
N ILE A 97 -5.90 13.37 -9.39
CA ILE A 97 -7.37 13.25 -9.48
C ILE A 97 -8.13 14.35 -8.70
N GLY A 98 -7.42 15.14 -7.87
CA GLY A 98 -8.04 16.16 -7.01
C GLY A 98 -8.99 15.56 -5.98
N ALA A 99 -8.66 14.38 -5.48
CA ALA A 99 -9.35 13.71 -4.40
C ALA A 99 -8.88 14.26 -3.04
N SER A 100 -9.76 14.22 -2.04
CA SER A 100 -9.38 14.55 -0.68
C SER A 100 -8.54 13.42 -0.10
N LYS A 101 -7.37 13.77 0.47
CA LYS A 101 -6.55 12.83 1.24
C LYS A 101 -7.14 12.65 2.63
N HIS A 102 -7.24 11.40 3.06
CA HIS A 102 -7.66 10.99 4.40
C HIS A 102 -6.60 10.07 4.99
N TRP A 103 -6.45 10.11 6.32
CA TRP A 103 -5.44 9.34 7.03
C TRP A 103 -6.11 8.25 7.88
N ILE A 104 -5.49 7.07 7.90
CA ILE A 104 -5.92 5.95 8.74
C ILE A 104 -4.94 5.82 9.90
N ASP A 105 -5.28 6.39 11.06
CA ASP A 105 -4.38 6.52 12.22
C ASP A 105 -3.80 5.17 12.67
N TYR A 106 -4.62 4.13 12.71
CA TYR A 106 -4.21 2.81 13.24
C TYR A 106 -3.36 1.98 12.26
N GLN A 107 -3.31 2.34 10.97
CA GLN A 107 -2.44 1.67 10.00
C GLN A 107 -1.29 2.56 9.50
N TYR A 108 -1.27 3.84 9.88
CA TYR A 108 -0.30 4.85 9.45
C TYR A 108 -0.17 4.98 7.93
N ILE A 109 -1.30 4.97 7.23
CA ILE A 109 -1.36 5.05 5.76
C ILE A 109 -2.50 5.95 5.30
N PRO A 110 -2.37 6.59 4.13
CA PRO A 110 -3.42 7.40 3.56
C PRO A 110 -4.37 6.61 2.64
N TYR A 111 -5.53 7.18 2.43
CA TYR A 111 -6.38 6.86 1.29
C TYR A 111 -6.95 8.16 0.71
N ALA A 112 -7.39 8.12 -0.53
CA ALA A 112 -8.05 9.25 -1.18
C ALA A 112 -9.36 8.79 -1.82
N TYR A 113 -10.34 9.69 -1.87
CA TYR A 113 -11.57 9.43 -2.62
C TYR A 113 -12.14 10.68 -3.29
N LYS A 114 -12.87 10.45 -4.38
CA LYS A 114 -13.63 11.47 -5.12
C LYS A 114 -14.90 10.86 -5.69
N GLY A 115 -16.06 11.28 -5.20
CA GLY A 115 -17.33 10.68 -5.58
C GLY A 115 -17.38 9.19 -5.24
N LYS A 116 -17.33 8.32 -6.26
CA LYS A 116 -17.28 6.86 -6.08
C LYS A 116 -15.89 6.26 -6.30
N GLU A 117 -14.89 7.05 -6.65
CA GLU A 117 -13.52 6.57 -6.78
C GLU A 117 -12.85 6.59 -5.42
N TRP A 118 -12.19 5.50 -5.06
CA TRP A 118 -11.47 5.34 -3.80
C TRP A 118 -10.12 4.67 -4.09
N VAL A 119 -9.06 5.09 -3.43
CA VAL A 119 -7.74 4.47 -3.58
C VAL A 119 -6.97 4.51 -2.26
N GLY A 120 -6.49 3.35 -1.83
CA GLY A 120 -5.49 3.23 -0.77
C GLY A 120 -4.10 3.24 -1.40
N TYR A 121 -3.23 4.14 -0.96
CA TYR A 121 -1.93 4.40 -1.56
C TYR A 121 -0.92 4.77 -0.49
N ASP A 122 0.37 4.78 -0.83
CA ASP A 122 1.41 5.23 0.08
C ASP A 122 1.95 6.62 -0.31
N ASP A 123 2.35 7.38 0.71
CA ASP A 123 3.03 8.67 0.54
C ASP A 123 4.31 8.76 1.39
N ALA A 124 4.97 9.92 1.33
CA ALA A 124 6.22 10.14 2.07
C ALA A 124 6.06 9.94 3.60
N ILE A 125 4.89 10.24 4.16
CA ILE A 125 4.63 10.09 5.59
C ILE A 125 4.46 8.61 5.93
N SER A 126 3.65 7.86 5.18
CA SER A 126 3.49 6.42 5.41
C SER A 126 4.77 5.65 5.18
N PHE A 127 5.59 6.03 4.19
CA PHE A 127 6.93 5.48 4.00
C PHE A 127 7.85 5.76 5.18
N SER A 128 7.80 6.96 5.77
CA SER A 128 8.58 7.28 6.96
C SER A 128 8.18 6.39 8.15
N TYR A 129 6.88 6.18 8.37
CA TYR A 129 6.41 5.24 9.39
C TYR A 129 6.82 3.79 9.09
N LYS A 130 6.75 3.34 7.84
CA LYS A 130 7.18 2.00 7.43
C LYS A 130 8.68 1.79 7.65
N ASN A 131 9.49 2.79 7.37
CA ASN A 131 10.92 2.75 7.62
C ASN A 131 11.25 2.68 9.12
N ILE A 132 10.51 3.40 9.97
CA ILE A 132 10.75 3.45 11.42
C ILE A 132 10.17 2.21 12.13
N LEU A 133 9.00 1.72 11.71
CA LEU A 133 8.27 0.65 12.38
C LEU A 133 8.54 -0.73 11.75
N GLY A 134 9.09 -0.76 10.53
CA GLY A 134 9.55 -1.97 9.85
C GLY A 134 10.94 -2.45 10.29
N VAL A 135 11.47 -1.96 11.41
CA VAL A 135 12.85 -2.19 11.86
C VAL A 135 12.96 -3.50 12.65
N PRO A 136 12.89 -4.65 11.95
CA PRO A 136 14.02 -5.58 12.05
C PRO A 136 14.54 -6.07 10.69
N TRP A 137 14.22 -5.40 9.57
CA TRP A 137 14.59 -5.85 8.21
C TRP A 137 15.68 -4.94 7.61
N CYS A 138 16.70 -5.51 6.95
CA CYS A 138 17.87 -4.74 6.50
C CYS A 138 17.64 -3.87 5.23
N GLY A 139 16.44 -3.83 4.66
CA GLY A 139 16.15 -2.92 3.55
C GLY A 139 14.70 -2.89 3.06
N HIS A 140 14.44 -1.95 2.15
CA HIS A 140 13.17 -1.80 1.45
C HIS A 140 13.38 -1.92 -0.06
N TRP A 141 12.37 -2.41 -0.79
CA TRP A 141 12.36 -2.43 -2.25
C TRP A 141 11.12 -1.69 -2.75
N THR A 142 11.29 -0.78 -3.71
CA THR A 142 10.20 -0.01 -4.31
C THR A 142 9.78 -0.63 -5.63
N TRP A 143 8.48 -0.79 -5.85
CA TRP A 143 7.95 -1.24 -7.14
C TRP A 143 7.18 -0.10 -7.83
N MET A 144 7.38 -0.05 -9.16
CA MET A 144 7.02 0.99 -10.12
C MET A 144 7.93 2.23 -10.11
N MET A 145 8.93 2.19 -10.99
CA MET A 145 9.62 3.37 -11.52
C MET A 145 9.09 3.59 -12.94
N SER A 146 8.45 4.72 -13.22
CA SER A 146 8.10 5.06 -14.60
C SER A 146 9.39 5.20 -15.42
N GLY A 147 9.70 4.20 -16.25
CA GLY A 147 10.63 4.35 -17.38
C GLY A 147 12.14 4.44 -17.07
N ALA A 148 12.59 4.29 -15.83
CA ALA A 148 14.02 4.12 -15.54
C ALA A 148 14.21 3.10 -14.43
N LEU A 149 14.96 2.04 -14.73
CA LEU A 149 15.60 1.18 -13.74
C LEU A 149 16.40 2.06 -12.78
N SER A 150 15.83 2.44 -11.64
CA SER A 150 16.61 2.77 -10.46
C SER A 150 16.18 1.87 -9.33
N MET A 151 16.98 0.83 -9.11
CA MET A 151 17.07 0.16 -7.81
C MET A 151 17.56 1.21 -6.81
N VAL A 152 16.65 1.78 -6.03
CA VAL A 152 17.06 2.57 -4.85
C VAL A 152 17.22 1.58 -3.70
N TRP A 153 18.45 1.15 -3.45
CA TRP A 153 18.82 0.53 -2.18
C TRP A 153 18.86 1.63 -1.13
N ALA A 154 17.80 1.77 -0.34
CA ALA A 154 17.86 2.55 0.89
C ALA A 154 18.21 1.60 2.04
N LEU A 155 19.50 1.49 2.36
CA LEU A 155 19.93 0.86 3.61
C LEU A 155 19.45 1.76 4.76
N SER A 156 18.76 1.18 5.74
CA SER A 156 18.46 1.91 6.98
C SER A 156 19.80 2.20 7.67
N PRO A 157 20.13 3.47 7.99
CA PRO A 157 21.39 3.80 8.64
C PRO A 157 21.46 3.36 10.12
N LEU A 158 20.39 2.76 10.67
CA LEU A 158 20.24 2.52 12.11
C LEU A 158 20.24 1.06 12.56
N SER A 159 20.78 0.15 11.75
CA SER A 159 21.18 -1.16 12.26
C SER A 159 22.20 -1.75 11.30
N MET A 160 23.45 -1.82 11.74
CA MET A 160 24.31 -2.92 11.33
C MET A 160 23.50 -4.19 11.60
N CYS A 161 23.12 -4.89 10.53
CA CYS A 161 23.12 -6.34 10.58
C CYS A 161 24.55 -6.75 11.07
#